data_AF-A0A966I1Z5-F1
#
_entry.id   AF-A0A966I1Z5-F1
#
_cell.length_a   1.000
_cell.length_b   1.000
_cell.length_c   1.000
_cell.angle_alpha   90.00
_cell.angle_beta   90.00
_cell.angle_gamma   90.00
#
_symmetry.space_group_name_H-M   'P 1'
#
loop_
_entity.id
_entity.type
_entity.pdbx_description
1 polymer ?
#
loop_
_entity_poly.entity_id
_entity_poly.type
_entity_poly.pdbx_seq_one_letter_code
_entity_poly.pdbx_strand_id
1 'polypeptide(L)' 'MAHPHDGPQLIHLDVHPGPRGHRHYDVRYLLLAGNDDPHPGADESPLARWFSFADAYAIADAGLQGGLAIAERTYVRYRA' A
#
# COMPACT_ATOMS: atom_id res chain seq x y z
N MET A 1 7.74 -1.17 -11.27
CA MET A 1 6.44 -1.49 -10.64
C MET A 1 5.44 -1.86 -11.71
N ALA A 2 4.59 -2.85 -11.46
CA ALA A 2 3.52 -3.27 -12.36
C ALA A 2 2.32 -3.79 -11.58
N HIS A 3 1.15 -3.78 -12.19
CA HIS A 3 0.01 -4.55 -11.67
C HIS A 3 0.27 -6.06 -11.81
N PRO A 4 -0.42 -6.90 -11.02
CA PRO A 4 -0.46 -8.33 -11.26
C PRO A 4 -0.89 -8.69 -12.69
N HIS A 5 -0.57 -9.91 -13.14
CA HIS A 5 -0.86 -10.37 -14.51
C HIS A 5 -2.35 -10.41 -14.87
N ASP A 6 -3.23 -10.57 -13.87
CA ASP A 6 -4.69 -10.50 -14.02
C ASP A 6 -5.23 -9.05 -14.10
N GLY A 7 -4.34 -8.05 -14.11
CA GLY A 7 -4.68 -6.63 -14.13
C GLY A 7 -4.73 -5.98 -12.74
N PRO A 8 -5.19 -4.70 -12.66
CA PRO A 8 -5.23 -3.95 -11.41
C PRO A 8 -6.13 -4.62 -10.36
N GLN A 9 -5.58 -4.89 -9.18
CA GLN A 9 -6.33 -5.45 -8.06
C GLN A 9 -6.65 -4.34 -7.07
N LEU A 10 -7.92 -3.89 -7.02
CA LEU A 10 -8.42 -3.02 -5.96
C LEU A 10 -8.54 -3.86 -4.68
N ILE A 11 -7.68 -3.60 -3.70
CA ILE A 11 -7.59 -4.41 -2.48
C ILE A 11 -8.32 -3.80 -1.28
N HIS A 12 -8.50 -2.49 -1.27
CA HIS A 12 -9.14 -1.81 -0.14
C HIS A 12 -9.72 -0.46 -0.58
N LEU A 13 -10.96 -0.20 -0.13
CA LEU A 13 -11.59 1.12 -0.17
C LEU A 13 -11.91 1.50 1.27
N ASP A 14 -11.19 2.49 1.80
CA ASP A 14 -11.48 3.06 3.12
C ASP A 14 -12.15 4.42 2.96
N VAL A 15 -13.21 4.64 3.75
CA VAL A 15 -14.02 5.86 3.69
C VAL A 15 -14.16 6.39 5.11
N HIS A 16 -13.50 7.51 5.37
CA HIS A 16 -13.48 8.11 6.71
C HIS A 16 -13.57 9.65 6.65
N PRO A 17 -13.97 10.31 7.75
CA PRO A 17 -13.98 11.77 7.83
C PRO A 17 -12.57 12.35 7.72
N GLY A 18 -12.39 13.31 6.81
CA GLY A 18 -11.20 14.13 6.71
C GLY A 18 -11.23 15.35 7.65
N PRO A 19 -10.10 16.03 7.85
CA PRO A 19 -10.05 17.26 8.62
C PRO A 19 -10.88 18.36 7.95
N ARG A 20 -11.50 19.28 8.71
CA ARG A 20 -12.33 20.38 8.17
C ARG A 20 -13.62 19.93 7.45
N GLY A 21 -14.11 18.72 7.74
CA GLY A 21 -15.46 18.29 7.37
C GLY A 21 -15.62 17.73 5.96
N HIS A 22 -14.53 17.56 5.20
CA HIS A 22 -14.57 16.76 3.97
C HIS A 22 -14.47 15.26 4.29
N ARG A 23 -14.65 14.42 3.27
CA ARG A 23 -14.58 12.96 3.39
C ARG A 23 -13.40 12.44 2.56
N HIS A 24 -12.61 11.55 3.13
CA HIS A 24 -11.57 10.83 2.40
C HIS A 24 -12.15 9.56 1.77
N TYR A 25 -11.61 9.24 0.59
CA TYR A 25 -11.86 8.00 -0.14
C TYR A 25 -10.51 7.43 -0.53
N ASP A 26 -9.99 6.54 0.31
CA ASP A 26 -8.66 5.96 0.10
C ASP A 26 -8.80 4.68 -0.70
N VAL A 27 -8.45 4.77 -1.98
CA VAL A 27 -8.49 3.66 -2.94
C VAL A 27 -7.10 3.05 -3.03
N ARG A 28 -6.96 1.76 -2.68
CA ARG A 28 -5.66 1.08 -2.63
C ARG A 28 -5.61 -0.09 -3.61
N TYR A 29 -4.59 -0.11 -4.45
CA TYR A 29 -4.33 -1.17 -5.41
C TYR A 29 -3.05 -1.93 -5.04
N LEU A 30 -3.01 -3.23 -5.36
CA LEU A 30 -1.76 -4.00 -5.28
C LEU A 30 -0.87 -3.70 -6.49
N LEU A 31 0.39 -3.37 -6.21
CA LEU A 31 1.48 -3.28 -7.18
C LEU A 31 2.58 -4.26 -6.80
N LEU A 32 3.23 -4.84 -7.81
CA LEU A 32 4.40 -5.68 -7.68
C LEU A 32 5.64 -4.90 -8.14
N ALA A 33 6.75 -5.09 -7.45
CA ALA A 33 8.02 -4.44 -7.77
C ALA A 33 9.18 -5.42 -7.54
N GLY A 34 10.34 -5.09 -8.11
CA GLY A 34 11.60 -5.70 -7.71
C GLY A 34 12.01 -5.28 -6.31
N ASN A 35 13.15 -5.78 -5.85
CA ASN A 35 13.71 -5.51 -4.53
C ASN A 35 14.71 -4.34 -4.50
N ASP A 36 14.84 -3.58 -5.59
CA ASP A 36 15.66 -2.37 -5.64
C ASP A 36 15.19 -1.35 -4.60
N ASP A 37 16.12 -0.65 -3.96
CA ASP A 37 15.76 0.35 -2.95
C ASP A 37 14.91 1.48 -3.57
N PRO A 38 13.87 1.97 -2.88
CA PRO A 38 13.07 3.07 -3.38
C PRO A 38 13.90 4.34 -3.55
N HIS A 39 13.82 4.98 -4.72
CA HIS A 39 14.48 6.26 -5.02
C HIS A 39 13.43 7.35 -5.30
N PRO A 40 12.84 7.98 -4.26
CA PRO A 40 11.88 9.08 -4.44
C PRO A 40 12.48 10.26 -5.21
N GLY A 41 11.62 11.01 -5.91
CA GLY A 41 12.03 12.25 -6.59
C GLY A 41 12.43 13.35 -5.60
N ALA A 42 13.07 14.42 -6.11
CA ALA A 42 13.57 15.51 -5.27
C ALA A 42 12.48 16.24 -4.45
N ASP A 43 11.24 16.27 -4.96
CA ASP A 43 10.09 16.92 -4.32
C ASP A 43 9.19 15.93 -3.54
N GLU A 44 9.65 14.69 -3.36
CA GLU A 44 8.89 13.63 -2.67
C GLU A 44 9.42 13.39 -1.24
N SER A 45 8.66 12.65 -0.44
CA SER A 45 9.14 12.21 0.88
C SER A 45 10.39 11.32 0.72
N PRO A 46 11.54 11.71 1.30
CA PRO A 46 12.82 11.05 1.02
C PRO A 46 13.00 9.73 1.79
N LEU A 47 12.22 9.51 2.86
CA LEU A 47 12.34 8.35 3.72
C LEU A 47 11.45 7.21 3.22
N ALA A 48 11.97 6.43 2.27
CA ALA A 48 11.31 5.27 1.70
C ALA A 48 12.21 4.03 1.79
N ARG A 49 11.63 2.89 2.19
CA ARG A 49 12.32 1.59 2.25
C ARG A 49 11.33 0.44 2.16
N TRP A 50 11.84 -0.75 1.87
CA TRP A 50 11.06 -1.98 1.99
C TRP A 50 10.86 -2.40 3.45
N PHE A 51 9.72 -3.04 3.71
CA PHE A 51 9.38 -3.60 5.02
C PHE A 51 8.94 -5.06 4.84
N SER A 52 9.24 -5.91 5.83
CA SER A 52 8.48 -7.15 5.99
C SER A 52 7.03 -6.80 6.36
N PHE A 53 6.08 -7.71 6.14
CA PHE A 53 4.69 -7.48 6.57
C PHE A 53 4.62 -7.23 8.09
N ALA A 54 5.35 -8.01 8.89
CA ALA A 54 5.41 -7.82 10.34
C ALA A 54 5.89 -6.42 10.73
N ASP A 55 6.98 -5.94 10.12
CA ASP A 55 7.49 -4.58 10.39
C ASP A 55 6.51 -3.52 9.92
N ALA A 56 5.84 -3.73 8.78
CA ALA A 56 4.84 -2.81 8.26
C ALA A 56 3.66 -2.65 9.22
N TYR A 57 3.11 -3.76 9.76
CA TYR A 57 2.04 -3.68 10.77
C TYR A 57 2.47 -2.96 12.05
N ALA A 58 3.74 -3.11 12.46
CA ALA A 58 4.25 -2.49 13.67
C ALA A 58 4.33 -0.96 13.58
N ILE A 59 4.47 -0.39 12.37
CA ILE A 59 4.61 1.06 12.17
C ILE A 59 3.40 1.73 11.51
N ALA A 60 2.51 0.95 10.89
CA ALA A 60 1.38 1.48 10.15
C ALA A 60 0.37 2.18 11.06
N ASP A 61 -0.17 3.31 10.59
CA ASP A 61 -1.34 3.91 11.20
C ASP A 61 -2.58 3.01 11.05
N ALA A 62 -3.61 3.29 11.85
CA ALA A 62 -4.84 2.51 11.88
C ALA A 62 -5.56 2.45 10.53
N GLY A 63 -5.49 3.50 9.71
CA GLY A 63 -6.15 3.56 8.40
C GLY A 63 -5.50 2.66 7.36
N LEU A 64 -4.20 2.38 7.50
CA LEU A 64 -3.47 1.50 6.59
C LEU A 64 -3.60 0.00 6.94
N GLN A 65 -3.87 -0.35 8.20
CA GLN A 65 -3.87 -1.76 8.64
C GLN A 65 -4.86 -2.65 7.88
N GLY A 66 -6.07 -2.16 7.58
CA GLY A 66 -7.04 -2.89 6.77
C GLY A 66 -6.53 -3.19 5.36
N GLY A 67 -5.84 -2.21 4.75
CA GLY A 67 -5.18 -2.38 3.45
C GLY A 67 -4.05 -3.40 3.48
N LEU A 68 -3.20 -3.37 4.52
CA LEU A 68 -2.09 -4.33 4.67
C LEU A 68 -2.60 -5.78 4.80
N ALA A 69 -3.67 -6.00 5.57
CA ALA A 69 -4.27 -7.31 5.74
C ALA A 69 -4.73 -7.94 4.43
N ILE A 70 -5.35 -7.16 3.54
CA ILE A 70 -5.76 -7.65 2.22
C ILE A 70 -4.56 -7.75 1.27
N ALA A 71 -3.61 -6.82 1.34
CA ALA A 71 -2.39 -6.86 0.54
C ALA A 71 -1.59 -8.14 0.77
N GLU A 72 -1.38 -8.53 2.04
CA GLU A 72 -0.65 -9.76 2.40
C GLU A 72 -1.33 -11.01 1.83
N ARG A 73 -2.64 -11.14 2.05
CA ARG A 73 -3.43 -12.28 1.53
C ARG A 73 -3.41 -12.34 0.01
N THR A 74 -3.49 -11.19 -0.66
CA THR A 74 -3.55 -11.10 -2.12
C THR A 74 -2.17 -11.30 -2.74
N TYR A 75 -1.11 -10.74 -2.15
CA TYR A 75 0.27 -10.86 -2.62
C TYR A 75 0.71 -12.32 -2.71
N VAL A 76 0.31 -13.17 -1.76
CA VAL A 76 0.63 -14.61 -1.78
C VAL A 76 0.15 -15.30 -3.07
N ARG A 77 -0.93 -14.83 -3.69
CA ARG A 77 -1.41 -15.35 -4.99
C ARG A 77 -0.46 -15.01 -6.14
N TYR A 78 0.29 -13.91 -6.04
CA TYR A 78 1.05 -13.33 -7.15
C TYR A 78 2.57 -13.39 -6.96
N ARG A 79 3.08 -13.99 -5.88
CA ARG A 79 4.52 -14.09 -5.58
C ARG A 79 5.30 -15.13 -6.42
N ALA A 80 4.72 -15.60 -7.53
CA ALA A 80 5.28 -16.67 -8.36
C ALA A 80 6.56 -16.23 -9.07
#